data_AF-A0A8T4UVR6-F1
#
_entry.id   AF-A0A8T4UVR6-F1
#
_cell.length_a   1.000
_cell.length_b   1.000
_cell.length_c   1.000
_cell.angle_alpha   90.00
_cell.angle_beta   90.00
_cell.angle_gamma   90.00
#
_symmetry.space_group_name_H-M   'P 1'
#
loop_
_entity.id
_entity.type
_entity.pdbx_description
1 polymer ?
#
loop_
_entity_poly.entity_id
_entity_poly.type
_entity_poly.pdbx_seq_one_letter_code
_entity_poly.pdbx_strand_id
1 'polypeptide(L)'
;MLVEIREGIYLTTPDEPFFQGMVRTDLSLAESVRLSLPRGDYHGLFVQTVLGHANEGHRHFYNRAKFPEVTLPDIIIAAGLDLDTIKQQRQDKIDEVREWIELAKQRKVDRLLVKGRPLLGVEMLKDEVIDPEYVFRGMILAGLMDNYEWRQNAVAHYNAKTIDNDDLVIGGGTSIVLDKQKLIEWKPFAIDELAKGEATAEIWAELNNLGIITDTSNPHAEVVYVRKKKGLGTSDDTAFILAGELYKSAGKVAARSAFWGAFIVDGVDTYDKCVMTPLEGGYDELIGRELKKDFPGLVPKETVYQLIYYSAKGNSGYVVSSSHKRLIEFQEMARPRLPTLQQHLRFMEEGKGPDGSFKVGFERQPGSNFYSRVRRRVEHLQKELKV
;
A
#
# COMPACT_ATOMS: atom_id res chain seq x y z
N MET A 1 -7.15 27.97 12.86
CA MET A 1 -6.35 28.49 14.01
C MET A 1 -4.88 28.37 13.64
N LEU A 2 -4.17 29.49 13.47
CA LEU A 2 -2.75 29.51 13.07
C LEU A 2 -1.89 29.19 14.30
N VAL A 3 -1.15 28.08 14.26
CA VAL A 3 -0.13 27.78 15.27
C VAL A 3 1.22 27.85 14.57
N GLU A 4 1.97 28.91 14.86
CA GLU A 4 3.32 29.09 14.33
C GLU A 4 4.30 28.31 15.23
N ILE A 5 4.74 27.13 14.77
CA ILE A 5 5.82 26.37 15.38
C ILE A 5 7.03 26.52 14.46
N ARG A 6 8.23 26.71 15.04
CA ARG A 6 9.51 27.12 14.40
C ARG A 6 10.03 26.26 13.22
N GLU A 7 9.25 25.32 12.67
CA GLU A 7 9.60 24.47 11.51
C GLU A 7 8.55 24.45 10.38
N GLY A 8 7.58 25.37 10.37
CA GLY A 8 6.62 25.54 9.26
C GLY A 8 5.26 26.06 9.72
N ILE A 9 4.48 26.64 8.80
CA ILE A 9 3.08 27.04 9.07
C ILE A 9 2.22 25.78 9.04
N TYR A 10 1.68 25.39 10.19
CA TYR A 10 0.67 24.32 10.29
C TYR A 10 -0.71 24.96 10.19
N LEU A 11 -1.45 24.60 9.14
CA LEU A 11 -2.79 25.10 8.89
C LEU A 11 -3.81 24.00 9.17
N THR A 12 -4.83 24.34 9.96
CA THR A 12 -5.84 23.40 10.48
C THR A 12 -7.15 23.43 9.71
N THR A 13 -7.33 24.36 8.77
CA THR A 13 -8.61 24.57 8.07
C THR A 13 -8.43 24.51 6.54
N PRO A 14 -8.95 23.47 5.87
CA PRO A 14 -8.85 23.29 4.40
C PRO A 14 -9.75 24.22 3.56
N ASP A 15 -10.56 25.09 4.17
CA ASP A 15 -11.52 25.96 3.47
C ASP A 15 -10.94 27.25 2.86
N GLU A 16 -9.61 27.35 2.77
CA GLU A 16 -8.97 28.54 2.23
C GLU A 16 -8.75 28.41 0.71
N PRO A 17 -9.07 29.45 -0.10
CA PRO A 17 -8.68 29.52 -1.51
C PRO A 17 -7.20 29.19 -1.77
N PHE A 18 -6.36 29.43 -0.77
CA PHE A 18 -4.96 29.05 -0.75
C PHE A 18 -4.75 27.53 -0.81
N PHE A 19 -5.40 26.74 0.06
CA PHE A 19 -5.28 25.28 0.06
C PHE A 19 -5.81 24.67 -1.25
N GLN A 20 -6.97 25.12 -1.71
CA GLN A 20 -7.56 24.67 -2.98
C GLN A 20 -6.63 24.93 -4.17
N GLY A 21 -6.01 26.12 -4.22
CA GLY A 21 -5.02 26.47 -5.25
C GLY A 21 -3.81 25.54 -5.24
N MET A 22 -3.31 25.17 -4.05
CA MET A 22 -2.20 24.23 -3.93
C MET A 22 -2.57 22.82 -4.36
N VAL A 23 -3.72 22.31 -3.91
CA VAL A 23 -4.22 20.98 -4.26
C VAL A 23 -4.41 20.84 -5.78
N ARG A 24 -5.08 21.81 -6.43
CA ARG A 24 -5.31 21.78 -7.88
C ARG A 24 -4.02 21.85 -8.68
N THR A 25 -3.06 22.67 -8.25
CA THR A 25 -1.76 22.77 -8.91
C THR A 25 -0.98 21.46 -8.79
N ASP A 26 -0.94 20.87 -7.59
CA ASP A 26 -0.22 19.62 -7.35
C ASP A 26 -0.87 18.43 -8.08
N LEU A 27 -2.20 18.38 -8.14
CA LEU A 27 -2.93 17.38 -8.94
C LEU A 27 -2.60 17.49 -10.43
N SER A 28 -2.61 18.69 -11.01
CA SER A 28 -2.23 18.92 -12.41
C SER A 28 -0.80 18.48 -12.71
N LEU A 29 0.14 18.71 -11.78
CA LEU A 29 1.51 18.22 -11.88
C LEU A 29 1.58 16.69 -11.77
N ALA A 30 0.76 16.08 -10.90
CA ALA A 30 0.70 14.63 -10.77
C ALA A 30 0.22 13.96 -12.07
N GLU A 31 -0.70 14.59 -12.80
CA GLU A 31 -1.24 14.12 -14.08
C GLU A 31 -0.26 14.15 -15.24
N SER A 32 0.86 14.86 -15.11
CA SER A 32 1.89 14.89 -16.16
C SER A 32 2.68 13.58 -16.26
N VAL A 33 2.53 12.65 -15.30
CA VAL A 33 3.22 11.36 -15.34
C VAL A 33 2.47 10.36 -16.21
N ARG A 34 3.22 9.45 -16.83
CA ARG A 34 2.66 8.34 -17.60
C ARG A 34 2.50 7.12 -16.71
N LEU A 35 1.26 6.66 -16.54
CA LEU A 35 0.94 5.43 -15.81
C LEU A 35 0.51 4.33 -16.78
N SER A 36 0.61 3.08 -16.33
CA SER A 36 -0.04 1.91 -16.95
C SER A 36 -1.52 1.84 -16.57
N LEU A 37 -2.24 2.95 -16.81
CA LEU A 37 -3.64 3.14 -16.43
C LEU A 37 -4.28 4.12 -17.43
N PRO A 38 -5.56 3.95 -17.82
CA PRO A 38 -6.28 4.96 -18.61
C PRO A 38 -6.34 6.30 -17.89
N ARG A 39 -6.25 7.41 -18.65
CA ARG A 39 -6.29 8.77 -18.08
C ARG A 39 -7.57 9.07 -17.31
N GLY A 40 -8.69 8.47 -17.68
CA GLY A 40 -9.97 8.64 -16.96
C GLY A 40 -9.94 8.13 -15.53
N ASP A 41 -9.02 7.22 -15.20
CA ASP A 41 -8.94 6.58 -13.88
C ASP A 41 -7.86 7.24 -12.98
N TYR A 42 -7.18 8.27 -13.48
CA TYR A 42 -6.05 8.91 -12.79
C TYR A 42 -6.44 9.53 -11.43
N HIS A 43 -7.63 10.15 -11.35
CA HIS A 43 -8.07 10.84 -10.14
C HIS A 43 -8.26 9.90 -8.97
N GLY A 44 -8.73 8.67 -9.23
CA GLY A 44 -8.87 7.63 -8.21
C GLY A 44 -7.55 7.29 -7.49
N LEU A 45 -6.39 7.57 -8.11
CA LEU A 45 -5.07 7.36 -7.52
C LEU A 45 -4.36 8.65 -7.08
N PHE A 46 -4.43 9.72 -7.88
CA PHE A 46 -3.60 10.90 -7.62
C PHE A 46 -4.02 11.71 -6.40
N VAL A 47 -5.29 11.68 -6.01
CA VAL A 47 -5.76 12.36 -4.78
C VAL A 47 -4.98 11.89 -3.55
N GLN A 48 -4.57 10.61 -3.49
CA GLN A 48 -3.74 10.10 -2.41
C GLN A 48 -2.28 10.57 -2.49
N THR A 49 -1.76 10.79 -3.70
CA THR A 49 -0.43 11.39 -3.86
C THR A 49 -0.43 12.83 -3.35
N VAL A 50 -1.47 13.60 -3.70
CA VAL A 50 -1.62 14.99 -3.26
C VAL A 50 -1.81 15.05 -1.74
N LEU A 51 -2.60 14.14 -1.14
CA LEU A 51 -2.72 14.01 0.31
C LEU A 51 -1.35 13.82 0.97
N GLY A 52 -0.54 12.87 0.48
CA GLY A 52 0.79 12.64 1.03
C GLY A 52 1.70 13.86 0.93
N HIS A 53 1.59 14.65 -0.14
CA HIS A 53 2.33 15.91 -0.25
C HIS A 53 1.82 16.99 0.70
N ALA A 54 0.50 17.07 0.93
CA ALA A 54 -0.10 18.04 1.83
C ALA A 54 0.28 17.76 3.30
N ASN A 55 0.20 16.50 3.74
CA ASN A 55 0.49 16.12 5.13
C ASN A 55 1.97 16.33 5.47
N GLU A 56 2.87 15.98 4.55
CA GLU A 56 4.32 16.07 4.77
C GLU A 56 4.94 17.40 4.34
N GLY A 57 4.19 18.28 3.66
CA GLY A 57 4.70 19.56 3.14
C GLY A 57 5.68 19.38 2.00
N HIS A 58 5.37 18.50 1.04
CA HIS A 58 6.20 18.24 -0.12
C HIS A 58 5.68 18.95 -1.38
N ARG A 59 6.50 19.00 -2.44
CA ARG A 59 6.14 19.54 -3.76
C ARG A 59 5.59 20.97 -3.67
N HIS A 60 4.36 21.21 -4.12
CA HIS A 60 3.76 22.53 -4.14
C HIS A 60 3.48 23.08 -2.73
N PHE A 61 3.48 22.21 -1.71
CA PHE A 61 3.33 22.57 -0.29
C PHE A 61 4.68 22.91 0.39
N TYR A 62 5.82 22.57 -0.24
CA TYR A 62 7.16 22.72 0.34
C TYR A 62 7.51 24.18 0.69
N ASN A 63 8.04 24.37 1.90
CA ASN A 63 8.33 25.69 2.52
C ASN A 63 7.14 26.65 2.60
N ARG A 64 5.91 26.16 2.37
CA ARG A 64 4.68 26.98 2.44
C ARG A 64 3.82 26.58 3.61
N ALA A 65 3.40 25.32 3.68
CA ALA A 65 2.53 24.83 4.74
C ALA A 65 2.53 23.30 4.83
N LYS A 66 2.21 22.79 6.02
CA LYS A 66 1.85 21.38 6.25
C LYS A 66 0.40 21.29 6.73
N PHE A 67 -0.29 20.27 6.25
CA PHE A 67 -1.70 20.00 6.55
C PHE A 67 -1.88 18.60 7.14
N PRO A 68 -1.29 18.29 8.32
CA PRO A 68 -1.31 16.94 8.89
C PRO A 68 -2.71 16.34 9.12
N GLU A 69 -3.71 17.18 9.32
CA GLU A 69 -5.09 16.77 9.66
C GLU A 69 -6.03 16.63 8.46
N VAL A 70 -5.56 16.94 7.24
CA VAL A 70 -6.43 16.79 6.06
C VAL A 70 -6.58 15.32 5.69
N THR A 71 -7.76 14.95 5.21
CA THR A 71 -8.10 13.59 4.78
C THR A 71 -8.26 13.53 3.25
N LEU A 72 -8.41 12.32 2.71
CA LEU A 72 -8.68 12.14 1.28
C LEU A 72 -9.93 12.92 0.82
N PRO A 73 -11.07 12.90 1.55
CA PRO A 73 -12.22 13.75 1.24
C PRO A 73 -11.90 15.24 1.12
N ASP A 74 -11.09 15.80 2.01
CA ASP A 74 -10.69 17.22 1.93
C ASP A 74 -9.93 17.53 0.64
N ILE A 75 -9.02 16.63 0.23
CA ILE A 75 -8.25 16.76 -1.01
C ILE A 75 -9.16 16.68 -2.24
N ILE A 76 -10.10 15.75 -2.25
CA ILE A 76 -11.06 15.57 -3.36
C ILE A 76 -11.92 16.82 -3.53
N ILE A 77 -12.49 17.35 -2.43
CA ILE A 77 -13.30 18.57 -2.44
C ILE A 77 -12.45 19.78 -2.87
N ALA A 78 -11.24 19.93 -2.32
CA ALA A 78 -10.34 21.04 -2.66
C ALA A 78 -9.90 21.01 -4.13
N ALA A 79 -9.75 19.83 -4.72
CA ALA A 79 -9.49 19.64 -6.14
C ALA A 79 -10.67 20.07 -7.03
N GLY A 80 -11.87 20.25 -6.47
CA GLY A 80 -13.09 20.51 -7.22
C GLY A 80 -13.68 19.26 -7.87
N LEU A 81 -13.37 18.09 -7.31
CA LEU A 81 -13.89 16.80 -7.75
C LEU A 81 -15.11 16.41 -6.90
N ASP A 82 -15.98 15.59 -7.47
CA ASP A 82 -17.14 15.06 -6.77
C ASP A 82 -16.74 13.90 -5.84
N LEU A 83 -17.02 14.04 -4.54
CA LEU A 83 -16.58 13.08 -3.52
C LEU A 83 -17.17 11.69 -3.73
N ASP A 84 -18.49 11.62 -3.96
CA ASP A 84 -19.20 10.35 -4.09
C ASP A 84 -18.78 9.63 -5.37
N THR A 85 -18.55 10.37 -6.46
CA THR A 85 -18.00 9.81 -7.70
C THR A 85 -16.63 9.18 -7.47
N ILE A 86 -15.71 9.86 -6.77
CA ILE A 86 -14.38 9.29 -6.48
C ILE A 86 -14.48 8.08 -5.54
N LYS A 87 -15.30 8.15 -4.49
CA LYS A 87 -15.54 7.01 -3.59
C LYS A 87 -16.10 5.79 -4.34
N GLN A 88 -17.07 6.01 -5.23
CA GLN A 88 -17.65 4.95 -6.04
C GLN A 88 -16.64 4.36 -7.02
N GLN A 89 -15.86 5.19 -7.72
CA GLN A 89 -14.81 4.70 -8.63
C GLN A 89 -13.79 3.81 -7.90
N ARG A 90 -13.41 4.18 -6.67
CA ARG A 90 -12.48 3.40 -5.85
C ARG A 90 -13.12 2.11 -5.35
N GLN A 91 -14.39 2.14 -4.94
CA GLN A 91 -15.16 0.94 -4.58
C GLN A 91 -15.30 -0.02 -5.77
N ASP A 92 -15.57 0.49 -6.98
CA ASP A 92 -15.71 -0.31 -8.20
C ASP A 92 -14.43 -1.11 -8.50
N LYS A 93 -13.24 -0.55 -8.21
CA LYS A 93 -11.96 -1.28 -8.38
C LYS A 93 -11.83 -2.44 -7.40
N ILE A 94 -12.33 -2.28 -6.17
CA ILE A 94 -12.32 -3.33 -5.16
C ILE A 94 -13.32 -4.43 -5.54
N ASP A 95 -14.54 -4.03 -5.93
CA ASP A 95 -15.59 -4.97 -6.34
C ASP A 95 -15.20 -5.73 -7.60
N GLU A 96 -14.47 -5.11 -8.53
CA GLU A 96 -13.87 -5.78 -9.68
C GLU A 96 -12.92 -6.92 -9.26
N VAL A 97 -12.05 -6.69 -8.28
CA VAL A 97 -11.15 -7.74 -7.76
C VAL A 97 -11.95 -8.87 -7.10
N ARG A 98 -13.01 -8.55 -6.35
CA ARG A 98 -13.88 -9.56 -5.74
C ARG A 98 -14.64 -10.38 -6.78
N GLU A 99 -15.17 -9.73 -7.83
CA GLU A 99 -15.79 -10.41 -8.97
C GLU A 99 -14.80 -11.38 -9.63
N TRP A 100 -13.55 -10.94 -9.83
CA TRP A 100 -12.50 -11.81 -10.37
C TRP A 100 -12.22 -13.01 -9.48
N ILE A 101 -12.11 -12.81 -8.15
CA ILE A 101 -11.89 -13.89 -7.19
C ILE A 101 -12.99 -14.94 -7.31
N GLU A 102 -14.26 -14.54 -7.39
CA GLU A 102 -15.38 -15.49 -7.50
C GLU A 102 -15.35 -16.28 -8.82
N LEU A 103 -14.96 -15.65 -9.93
CA LEU A 103 -14.74 -16.36 -11.20
C LEU A 103 -13.54 -17.32 -11.14
N ALA A 104 -12.47 -16.90 -10.48
CA ALA A 104 -11.24 -17.67 -10.28
C ALA A 104 -11.48 -18.91 -9.41
N LYS A 105 -12.28 -18.79 -8.33
CA LYS A 105 -12.70 -19.93 -7.49
C LYS A 105 -13.42 -21.01 -8.31
N GLN A 106 -14.18 -20.58 -9.32
CA GLN A 106 -14.90 -21.45 -10.25
C GLN A 106 -14.04 -21.92 -11.44
N ARG A 107 -12.75 -21.58 -11.47
CA ARG A 107 -11.81 -21.85 -12.57
C ARG A 107 -12.29 -21.35 -13.94
N LYS A 108 -13.01 -20.22 -13.95
CA LYS A 108 -13.58 -19.61 -15.16
C LYS A 108 -12.66 -18.57 -15.80
N VAL A 109 -11.52 -18.27 -15.18
CA VAL A 109 -10.56 -17.28 -15.66
C VAL A 109 -9.13 -17.83 -15.53
N ASP A 110 -8.30 -17.49 -16.51
CA ASP A 110 -6.86 -17.78 -16.59
C ASP A 110 -6.02 -16.52 -16.84
N ARG A 111 -6.68 -15.36 -16.72
CA ARG A 111 -6.13 -14.01 -16.93
C ARG A 111 -6.65 -13.05 -15.88
N LEU A 112 -5.93 -11.96 -15.67
CA LEU A 112 -6.28 -10.89 -14.72
C LEU A 112 -7.25 -9.88 -15.36
N LEU A 113 -8.39 -10.39 -15.84
CA LEU A 113 -9.41 -9.63 -16.54
C LEU A 113 -10.80 -9.86 -15.95
N VAL A 114 -11.61 -8.81 -15.87
CA VAL A 114 -13.06 -8.88 -15.62
C VAL A 114 -13.77 -8.10 -16.72
N LYS A 115 -14.81 -8.71 -17.32
CA LYS A 115 -15.59 -8.10 -18.41
C LYS A 115 -14.69 -7.57 -19.55
N GLY A 116 -13.60 -8.28 -19.85
CA GLY A 116 -12.63 -7.92 -20.89
C GLY A 116 -11.69 -6.76 -20.55
N ARG A 117 -11.74 -6.22 -19.33
CA ARG A 117 -10.85 -5.15 -18.85
C ARG A 117 -9.86 -5.69 -17.82
N PRO A 118 -8.62 -5.17 -17.77
CA PRO A 118 -7.64 -5.58 -16.77
C PRO A 118 -8.01 -5.10 -15.38
N LEU A 119 -7.74 -5.93 -14.37
CA LEU A 119 -7.98 -5.60 -12.97
C LEU A 119 -7.38 -4.26 -12.60
N LEU A 120 -8.11 -3.49 -11.78
CA LEU A 120 -7.71 -2.16 -11.32
C LEU A 120 -7.55 -1.13 -12.46
N GLY A 121 -7.92 -1.49 -13.70
CA GLY A 121 -7.62 -0.71 -14.91
C GLY A 121 -6.15 -0.78 -15.36
N VAL A 122 -5.33 -1.65 -14.75
CA VAL A 122 -3.88 -1.62 -14.96
C VAL A 122 -3.51 -2.33 -16.27
N GLU A 123 -3.24 -1.56 -17.32
CA GLU A 123 -3.13 -2.05 -18.71
C GLU A 123 -2.10 -3.16 -18.92
N MET A 124 -1.00 -3.14 -18.16
CA MET A 124 0.03 -4.17 -18.25
C MET A 124 -0.44 -5.57 -17.79
N LEU A 125 -1.57 -5.68 -17.08
CA LEU A 125 -2.13 -6.97 -16.67
C LEU A 125 -2.92 -7.67 -17.79
N LYS A 126 -3.24 -6.97 -18.88
CA LYS A 126 -4.19 -7.42 -19.91
C LYS A 126 -3.80 -8.75 -20.55
N ASP A 127 -2.51 -8.94 -20.80
CA ASP A 127 -1.98 -10.10 -21.52
C ASP A 127 -1.37 -11.15 -20.58
N GLU A 128 -1.49 -10.97 -19.27
CA GLU A 128 -0.89 -11.84 -18.26
C GLU A 128 -1.67 -13.16 -18.16
N VAL A 129 -1.02 -14.24 -18.59
CA VAL A 129 -1.48 -15.61 -18.35
C VAL A 129 -1.09 -16.01 -16.93
N ILE A 130 -2.07 -16.46 -16.16
CA ILE A 130 -1.91 -16.78 -14.74
C ILE A 130 -2.45 -18.17 -14.40
N ASP A 131 -2.06 -18.64 -13.21
CA ASP A 131 -2.69 -19.73 -12.49
C ASP A 131 -3.46 -19.12 -11.30
N PRO A 132 -4.81 -19.19 -11.28
CA PRO A 132 -5.61 -18.59 -10.23
C PRO A 132 -5.25 -19.04 -8.81
N GLU A 133 -4.82 -20.30 -8.63
CA GLU A 133 -4.43 -20.81 -7.32
C GLU A 133 -3.21 -20.05 -6.79
N TYR A 134 -2.23 -19.78 -7.66
CA TYR A 134 -1.05 -19.02 -7.27
C TYR A 134 -1.32 -17.52 -7.14
N VAL A 135 -2.30 -16.98 -7.87
CA VAL A 135 -2.79 -15.63 -7.59
C VAL A 135 -3.36 -15.57 -6.16
N PHE A 136 -4.20 -16.52 -5.75
CA PHE A 136 -4.72 -16.56 -4.37
C PHE A 136 -3.61 -16.68 -3.32
N ARG A 137 -2.56 -17.46 -3.59
CA ARG A 137 -1.39 -17.52 -2.69
C ARG A 137 -0.74 -16.15 -2.52
N GLY A 138 -0.52 -15.42 -3.61
CA GLY A 138 -0.02 -14.04 -3.59
C GLY A 138 -0.95 -13.08 -2.83
N MET A 139 -2.25 -13.19 -3.04
CA MET A 139 -3.26 -12.37 -2.37
C MET A 139 -3.29 -12.59 -0.85
N ILE A 140 -3.25 -13.85 -0.40
CA ILE A 140 -3.17 -14.20 1.03
C ILE A 140 -1.88 -13.67 1.65
N LEU A 141 -0.76 -13.81 0.94
CA LEU A 141 0.54 -13.34 1.40
C LEU A 141 0.54 -11.82 1.64
N ALA A 142 0.13 -11.02 0.65
CA ALA A 142 0.08 -9.57 0.78
C ALA A 142 -0.99 -9.10 1.78
N GLY A 143 -2.21 -9.65 1.73
CA GLY A 143 -3.31 -9.22 2.60
C GLY A 143 -3.06 -9.50 4.09
N LEU A 144 -2.16 -10.42 4.44
CA LEU A 144 -1.77 -10.68 5.83
C LEU A 144 -0.46 -10.00 6.22
N MET A 145 0.30 -9.46 5.27
CA MET A 145 1.61 -8.86 5.52
C MET A 145 1.52 -7.58 6.35
N ASP A 146 0.44 -6.83 6.18
CA ASP A 146 0.27 -5.51 6.79
C ASP A 146 -0.43 -5.55 8.15
N ASN A 147 -1.03 -6.70 8.47
CA ASN A 147 -1.63 -6.94 9.77
C ASN A 147 -0.58 -6.94 10.88
N TYR A 148 -0.84 -6.16 11.93
CA TYR A 148 0.05 -5.97 13.06
C TYR A 148 0.43 -7.28 13.77
N GLU A 149 -0.53 -8.17 14.01
CA GLU A 149 -0.29 -9.42 14.75
C GLU A 149 0.58 -10.37 13.95
N TRP A 150 0.31 -10.52 12.65
CA TRP A 150 1.15 -11.29 11.74
C TRP A 150 2.59 -10.77 11.71
N ARG A 151 2.77 -9.44 11.72
CA ARG A 151 4.10 -8.82 11.82
C ARG A 151 4.83 -9.17 13.11
N GLN A 152 4.16 -9.06 14.27
CA GLN A 152 4.79 -9.38 15.55
C GLN A 152 5.11 -10.87 15.67
N ASN A 153 4.23 -11.74 15.17
CA ASN A 153 4.45 -13.18 15.14
C ASN A 153 5.62 -13.58 14.25
N ALA A 154 5.78 -12.93 13.09
CA ALA A 154 6.93 -13.14 12.21
C ALA A 154 8.24 -12.72 12.89
N VAL A 155 8.26 -11.56 13.57
CA VAL A 155 9.44 -11.10 14.33
C VAL A 155 9.79 -12.11 15.43
N ALA A 156 8.81 -12.60 16.19
CA ALA A 156 9.03 -13.60 17.23
C ALA A 156 9.55 -14.93 16.66
N HIS A 157 9.00 -15.37 15.53
CA HIS A 157 9.42 -16.60 14.85
C HIS A 157 10.91 -16.58 14.44
N TYR A 158 11.41 -15.42 14.00
CA TYR A 158 12.81 -15.21 13.63
C TYR A 158 13.67 -14.63 14.78
N ASN A 159 13.26 -14.82 16.03
CA ASN A 159 14.00 -14.39 17.23
C ASN A 159 14.38 -12.90 17.24
N ALA A 160 13.58 -12.05 16.59
CA ALA A 160 13.84 -10.63 16.41
C ALA A 160 15.22 -10.29 15.83
N LYS A 161 15.75 -11.13 14.92
CA LYS A 161 17.04 -10.91 14.25
C LYS A 161 16.91 -10.77 12.74
N THR A 162 17.61 -9.81 12.14
CA THR A 162 17.75 -9.68 10.68
C THR A 162 18.63 -10.80 10.11
N ILE A 163 18.72 -10.89 8.76
CA ILE A 163 19.67 -11.81 8.11
C ILE A 163 21.13 -11.48 8.41
N ASP A 164 21.38 -10.26 8.91
CA ASP A 164 22.68 -9.74 9.35
C ASP A 164 22.94 -9.96 10.85
N ASN A 165 21.99 -10.59 11.55
CA ASN A 165 22.01 -10.81 13.01
C ASN A 165 21.89 -9.52 13.86
N ASP A 166 21.50 -8.41 13.24
CA ASP A 166 21.07 -7.18 13.94
C ASP A 166 19.65 -7.34 14.51
N ASP A 167 19.26 -6.47 15.44
CA ASP A 167 17.89 -6.45 15.97
C ASP A 167 16.88 -6.04 14.91
N LEU A 168 15.83 -6.85 14.75
CA LEU A 168 14.72 -6.60 13.84
C LEU A 168 13.51 -6.10 14.61
N VAL A 169 13.12 -4.86 14.33
CA VAL A 169 11.85 -4.29 14.77
C VAL A 169 10.99 -3.99 13.56
N ILE A 170 9.82 -4.62 13.50
CA ILE A 170 8.78 -4.32 12.51
C ILE A 170 7.65 -3.58 13.23
N GLY A 171 7.43 -2.33 12.83
CA GLY A 171 6.33 -1.51 13.30
C GLY A 171 5.01 -1.87 12.60
N GLY A 172 3.92 -1.31 13.08
CA GLY A 172 2.61 -1.55 12.49
C GLY A 172 1.49 -0.93 13.30
N GLY A 173 0.28 -1.11 12.81
CA GLY A 173 -0.92 -0.49 13.31
C GLY A 173 -2.14 -1.13 12.69
N THR A 174 -3.25 -0.42 12.74
CA THR A 174 -4.50 -0.87 12.14
C THR A 174 -5.30 0.36 11.70
N SER A 175 -6.06 0.19 10.62
CA SER A 175 -7.00 1.18 10.14
C SER A 175 -8.33 1.00 10.86
N ILE A 176 -8.80 2.05 11.53
CA ILE A 176 -10.07 2.04 12.26
C ILE A 176 -10.98 3.15 11.75
N VAL A 177 -12.29 2.99 11.97
CA VAL A 177 -13.29 3.99 11.64
C VAL A 177 -13.43 4.96 12.82
N LEU A 178 -13.16 6.24 12.58
CA LEU A 178 -13.26 7.30 13.57
C LEU A 178 -14.24 8.39 13.14
N ASP A 179 -14.87 9.03 14.12
CA ASP A 179 -15.59 10.29 13.95
C ASP A 179 -14.56 11.43 13.83
N LYS A 180 -14.33 11.90 12.60
CA LYS A 180 -13.33 12.94 12.33
C LYS A 180 -13.61 14.23 13.07
N GLN A 181 -14.90 14.60 13.23
CA GLN A 181 -15.24 15.83 13.93
C GLN A 181 -14.83 15.75 15.39
N LYS A 182 -15.23 14.68 16.09
CA LYS A 182 -14.84 14.49 17.49
C LYS A 182 -13.34 14.33 17.66
N LEU A 183 -12.66 13.70 16.71
CA LEU A 183 -11.21 13.52 16.73
C LEU A 183 -10.48 14.88 16.72
N ILE A 184 -10.91 15.80 15.87
CA ILE A 184 -10.33 17.16 15.77
C ILE A 184 -10.69 18.00 17.00
N GLU A 185 -11.89 17.83 17.56
CA GLU A 185 -12.32 18.51 18.80
C GLU A 185 -11.55 18.00 20.04
N TRP A 186 -11.20 16.71 20.06
CA TRP A 186 -10.44 16.10 21.16
C TRP A 186 -9.04 16.68 21.27
N LYS A 187 -8.30 16.74 20.16
CA LYS A 187 -6.92 17.23 20.17
C LYS A 187 -6.49 17.77 18.81
N PRO A 188 -5.78 18.92 18.76
CA PRO A 188 -5.08 19.35 17.56
C PRO A 188 -4.03 18.31 17.14
N PHE A 189 -3.91 18.07 15.84
CA PHE A 189 -2.91 17.16 15.27
C PHE A 189 -3.13 15.66 15.63
N ALA A 190 -4.36 15.28 15.99
CA ALA A 190 -4.68 13.94 16.44
C ALA A 190 -4.43 12.88 15.36
N ILE A 191 -4.73 13.15 14.08
CA ILE A 191 -4.51 12.18 13.00
C ILE A 191 -3.01 11.90 12.84
N ASP A 192 -2.18 12.94 12.79
CA ASP A 192 -0.73 12.79 12.65
C ASP A 192 -0.10 12.10 13.86
N GLU A 193 -0.53 12.46 15.07
CA GLU A 193 -0.09 11.81 16.30
C GLU A 193 -0.48 10.33 16.35
N LEU A 194 -1.69 9.96 15.94
CA LEU A 194 -2.10 8.55 15.88
C LEU A 194 -1.33 7.76 14.81
N ALA A 195 -0.98 8.39 13.69
CA ALA A 195 -0.25 7.73 12.60
C ALA A 195 1.26 7.57 12.88
N LYS A 196 1.87 8.50 13.64
CA LYS A 196 3.32 8.56 13.91
C LYS A 196 3.69 8.14 15.35
N GLY A 197 2.79 8.37 16.31
CA GLY A 197 2.91 7.96 17.71
C GLY A 197 2.60 6.48 17.94
N GLU A 198 2.85 5.96 19.14
CA GLU A 198 2.32 4.64 19.52
C GLU A 198 1.04 4.86 20.32
N ALA A 199 -0.08 4.34 19.82
CA ALA A 199 -1.34 4.35 20.53
C ALA A 199 -1.29 3.34 21.67
N THR A 200 -1.07 3.84 22.88
CA THR A 200 -1.06 3.04 24.12
C THR A 200 -2.47 2.58 24.49
N ALA A 201 -2.58 1.64 25.43
CA ALA A 201 -3.87 1.16 25.91
C ALA A 201 -4.75 2.30 26.46
N GLU A 202 -4.14 3.33 27.05
CA GLU A 202 -4.81 4.52 27.57
C GLU A 202 -5.42 5.36 26.43
N ILE A 203 -4.67 5.58 25.34
CA ILE A 203 -5.17 6.28 24.15
C ILE A 203 -6.35 5.50 23.55
N TRP A 204 -6.23 4.18 23.41
CA TRP A 204 -7.35 3.35 22.92
C TRP A 204 -8.59 3.43 23.81
N ALA A 205 -8.42 3.40 25.13
CA ALA A 205 -9.53 3.54 26.07
C ALA A 205 -10.18 4.93 25.97
N GLU A 206 -9.37 5.99 25.82
CA GLU A 206 -9.84 7.36 25.67
C GLU A 206 -10.66 7.54 24.38
N LEU A 207 -10.15 7.08 23.23
CA LEU A 207 -10.86 7.16 21.95
C LEU A 207 -12.22 6.45 22.00
N ASN A 208 -12.30 5.31 22.70
CA ASN A 208 -13.56 4.59 22.91
C ASN A 208 -14.51 5.36 23.85
N ASN A 209 -14.02 5.83 24.99
CA ASN A 209 -14.84 6.52 26.00
C ASN A 209 -15.44 7.83 25.47
N LEU A 210 -14.72 8.52 24.59
CA LEU A 210 -15.21 9.74 23.92
C LEU A 210 -16.12 9.46 22.73
N GLY A 211 -16.30 8.19 22.36
CA GLY A 211 -17.06 7.78 21.18
C GLY A 211 -16.47 8.35 19.89
N ILE A 212 -15.14 8.48 19.83
CA ILE A 212 -14.38 8.85 18.63
C ILE A 212 -14.26 7.62 17.74
N ILE A 213 -14.01 6.43 18.31
CA ILE A 213 -14.19 5.18 17.57
C ILE A 213 -15.68 5.02 17.29
N THR A 214 -16.04 4.89 16.02
CA THR A 214 -17.42 4.91 15.56
C THR A 214 -17.64 3.85 14.49
N ASP A 215 -18.88 3.72 14.01
CA ASP A 215 -19.22 2.83 12.90
C ASP A 215 -19.38 3.62 11.59
N THR A 216 -19.53 2.88 10.49
CA THR A 216 -19.61 3.45 9.14
C THR A 216 -20.91 4.19 8.84
N SER A 217 -21.91 4.11 9.72
CA SER A 217 -23.17 4.86 9.58
C SER A 217 -23.05 6.32 10.06
N ASN A 218 -21.98 6.66 10.80
CA ASN A 218 -21.71 8.03 11.20
C ASN A 218 -21.37 8.89 9.97
N PRO A 219 -22.04 10.04 9.75
CA PRO A 219 -21.76 10.92 8.61
C PRO A 219 -20.35 11.53 8.61
N HIS A 220 -19.65 11.50 9.75
CA HIS A 220 -18.27 11.95 9.93
C HIS A 220 -17.28 10.78 10.01
N ALA A 221 -17.72 9.56 9.67
CA ALA A 221 -16.87 8.37 9.65
C ALA A 221 -15.75 8.49 8.62
N GLU A 222 -14.52 8.38 9.11
CA GLU A 222 -13.30 8.37 8.30
C GLU A 222 -12.41 7.20 8.75
N VAL A 223 -11.72 6.59 7.79
CA VAL A 223 -10.73 5.55 8.10
C VAL A 223 -9.41 6.22 8.43
N VAL A 224 -8.93 6.01 9.65
CA VAL A 224 -7.66 6.56 10.12
C VAL A 224 -6.74 5.42 10.54
N TYR A 225 -5.49 5.49 10.09
CA TYR A 225 -4.45 4.56 10.52
C TYR A 225 -3.97 4.93 11.92
N VAL A 226 -4.09 3.98 12.86
CA VAL A 226 -3.60 4.11 14.22
C VAL A 226 -2.42 3.17 14.42
N ARG A 227 -1.25 3.74 14.70
CA ARG A 227 -0.01 3.00 14.92
C ARG A 227 -0.01 2.39 16.31
N LYS A 228 0.13 1.06 16.37
CA LYS A 228 0.28 0.29 17.62
C LYS A 228 1.74 0.18 18.08
N LYS A 229 2.68 0.15 17.13
CA LYS A 229 4.12 0.05 17.41
C LYS A 229 4.95 0.85 16.41
N LYS A 230 5.91 1.62 16.91
CA LYS A 230 6.93 2.32 16.14
C LYS A 230 7.93 1.34 15.56
N GLY A 231 8.50 1.77 14.45
CA GLY A 231 9.39 0.95 13.64
C GLY A 231 9.05 1.06 12.17
N LEU A 232 9.94 0.50 11.36
CA LEU A 232 9.74 0.39 9.93
C LEU A 232 8.73 -0.71 9.62
N GLY A 233 7.97 -0.54 8.54
CA GLY A 233 7.10 -1.59 8.02
C GLY A 233 7.81 -2.55 7.06
N THR A 234 7.00 -3.23 6.26
CA THR A 234 7.41 -4.04 5.11
C THR A 234 7.63 -3.18 3.87
N SER A 235 8.31 -3.75 2.86
CA SER A 235 8.58 -3.15 1.56
C SER A 235 7.76 -3.86 0.50
N ASP A 236 6.79 -3.17 -0.10
CA ASP A 236 5.86 -3.75 -1.07
C ASP A 236 6.60 -4.21 -2.33
N ASP A 237 7.54 -3.39 -2.84
CA ASP A 237 8.43 -3.74 -3.95
C ASP A 237 9.19 -5.05 -3.67
N THR A 238 9.67 -5.24 -2.44
CA THR A 238 10.37 -6.46 -2.05
C THR A 238 9.39 -7.62 -1.88
N ALA A 239 8.22 -7.36 -1.28
CA ALA A 239 7.19 -8.36 -1.03
C ALA A 239 6.68 -8.99 -2.33
N PHE A 240 6.44 -8.21 -3.38
CA PHE A 240 5.99 -8.77 -4.66
C PHE A 240 7.02 -9.73 -5.26
N ILE A 241 8.30 -9.32 -5.26
CA ILE A 241 9.39 -10.18 -5.75
C ILE A 241 9.46 -11.46 -4.92
N LEU A 242 9.40 -11.36 -3.58
CA LEU A 242 9.46 -12.51 -2.69
C LEU A 242 8.23 -13.43 -2.84
N ALA A 243 7.04 -12.88 -3.02
CA ALA A 243 5.83 -13.65 -3.26
C ALA A 243 5.98 -14.57 -4.47
N GLY A 244 6.58 -14.07 -5.55
CA GLY A 244 6.89 -14.92 -6.70
C GLY A 244 8.06 -15.88 -6.48
N GLU A 245 9.13 -15.45 -5.81
CA GLU A 245 10.28 -16.33 -5.48
C GLU A 245 9.88 -17.54 -4.62
N LEU A 246 8.94 -17.36 -3.67
CA LEU A 246 8.41 -18.45 -2.84
C LEU A 246 7.78 -19.59 -3.64
N TYR A 247 7.30 -19.31 -4.86
CA TYR A 247 6.65 -20.29 -5.73
C TYR A 247 7.41 -20.56 -7.03
N LYS A 248 8.68 -20.15 -7.11
CA LYS A 248 9.51 -20.33 -8.30
C LYS A 248 9.76 -21.79 -8.67
N SER A 249 9.84 -22.68 -7.68
CA SER A 249 10.00 -24.12 -7.88
C SER A 249 8.78 -24.78 -8.55
N ALA A 250 7.59 -24.18 -8.42
CA ALA A 250 6.37 -24.64 -9.08
C ALA A 250 6.27 -24.20 -10.55
N GLY A 251 7.23 -23.40 -11.03
CA GLY A 251 7.33 -22.98 -12.42
C GLY A 251 7.05 -21.50 -12.63
N LYS A 252 7.31 -21.04 -13.86
CA LYS A 252 7.30 -19.61 -14.21
C LYS A 252 5.91 -18.97 -14.05
N VAL A 253 4.85 -19.66 -14.46
CA VAL A 253 3.47 -19.17 -14.36
C VAL A 253 3.05 -19.05 -12.90
N ALA A 254 3.38 -20.02 -12.06
CA ALA A 254 3.10 -20.00 -10.62
C ALA A 254 3.76 -18.80 -9.92
N ALA A 255 5.07 -18.60 -10.12
CA ALA A 255 5.80 -17.46 -9.54
C ALA A 255 5.19 -16.11 -9.96
N ARG A 256 4.93 -15.94 -11.26
CA ARG A 256 4.33 -14.72 -11.80
C ARG A 256 2.92 -14.49 -11.25
N SER A 257 2.13 -15.54 -11.11
CA SER A 257 0.77 -15.44 -10.58
C SER A 257 0.77 -14.99 -9.12
N ALA A 258 1.67 -15.52 -8.30
CA ALA A 258 1.84 -15.07 -6.91
C ALA A 258 2.34 -13.63 -6.80
N PHE A 259 3.30 -13.22 -7.65
CA PHE A 259 3.72 -11.84 -7.76
C PHE A 259 2.53 -10.90 -8.04
N TRP A 260 1.70 -11.25 -9.03
CA TRP A 260 0.55 -10.42 -9.40
C TRP A 260 -0.55 -10.45 -8.35
N GLY A 261 -0.80 -11.58 -7.70
CA GLY A 261 -1.74 -11.67 -6.58
C GLY A 261 -1.38 -10.73 -5.44
N ALA A 262 -0.09 -10.64 -5.11
CA ALA A 262 0.39 -9.71 -4.09
C ALA A 262 0.20 -8.24 -4.51
N PHE A 263 0.52 -7.90 -5.76
CA PHE A 263 0.29 -6.56 -6.31
C PHE A 263 -1.19 -6.14 -6.32
N ILE A 264 -2.09 -7.05 -6.70
CA ILE A 264 -3.53 -6.74 -6.79
C ILE A 264 -4.08 -6.35 -5.41
N VAL A 265 -3.67 -7.06 -4.36
CA VAL A 265 -4.12 -6.79 -2.99
C VAL A 265 -3.53 -5.49 -2.43
N ASP A 266 -2.26 -5.18 -2.70
CA ASP A 266 -1.68 -3.85 -2.41
C ASP A 266 -2.42 -2.72 -3.15
N GLY A 267 -2.86 -2.98 -4.38
CA GLY A 267 -3.75 -2.08 -5.10
C GLY A 267 -5.08 -1.84 -4.37
N VAL A 268 -5.67 -2.88 -3.79
CA VAL A 268 -6.89 -2.77 -2.98
C VAL A 268 -6.67 -1.88 -1.74
N ASP A 269 -5.58 -2.04 -0.99
CA ASP A 269 -5.20 -1.13 0.13
C ASP A 269 -5.01 0.32 -0.33
N THR A 270 -4.60 0.53 -1.58
CA THR A 270 -4.56 1.90 -2.11
C THR A 270 -5.96 2.45 -2.31
N TYR A 271 -6.91 1.66 -2.84
CA TYR A 271 -8.26 2.14 -3.16
C TYR A 271 -9.18 2.23 -1.93
N ASP A 272 -9.01 1.38 -0.92
CA ASP A 272 -9.94 1.32 0.23
C ASP A 272 -9.87 2.53 1.19
N LYS A 273 -8.80 3.31 1.14
CA LYS A 273 -8.58 4.51 1.99
C LYS A 273 -9.64 5.61 1.87
N CYS A 274 -10.48 5.56 0.84
CA CYS A 274 -11.62 6.46 0.66
C CYS A 274 -12.63 5.79 -0.28
N VAL A 275 -13.62 5.12 0.30
CA VAL A 275 -14.63 4.34 -0.42
C VAL A 275 -16.03 4.60 0.16
N MET A 276 -17.04 4.08 -0.52
CA MET A 276 -18.44 4.17 -0.09
C MET A 276 -18.68 3.42 1.22
N THR A 277 -18.08 2.23 1.35
CA THR A 277 -18.28 1.36 2.51
C THR A 277 -16.92 1.05 3.14
N PRO A 278 -16.38 1.94 3.99
CA PRO A 278 -15.12 1.69 4.66
C PRO A 278 -15.20 0.46 5.57
N LEU A 279 -14.08 -0.20 5.81
CA LEU A 279 -13.99 -1.37 6.68
C LEU A 279 -12.82 -1.24 7.65
N GLU A 280 -13.03 -1.66 8.89
CA GLU A 280 -11.93 -1.81 9.84
C GLU A 280 -10.93 -2.85 9.34
N GLY A 281 -9.64 -2.48 9.38
CA GLY A 281 -8.56 -3.30 8.86
C GLY A 281 -8.41 -3.33 7.33
N GLY A 282 -9.32 -2.72 6.57
CA GLY A 282 -9.22 -2.62 5.10
C GLY A 282 -9.77 -3.82 4.33
N TYR A 283 -9.94 -3.64 3.02
CA TYR A 283 -10.42 -4.69 2.10
C TYR A 283 -9.31 -5.67 1.72
N ASP A 284 -8.07 -5.24 1.72
CA ASP A 284 -6.89 -6.07 1.47
C ASP A 284 -6.74 -7.18 2.54
N GLU A 285 -6.86 -6.83 3.82
CA GLU A 285 -6.84 -7.80 4.92
C GLU A 285 -8.07 -8.71 4.89
N LEU A 286 -9.25 -8.16 4.55
CA LEU A 286 -10.47 -8.96 4.38
C LEU A 286 -10.27 -10.04 3.30
N ILE A 287 -9.80 -9.66 2.10
CA ILE A 287 -9.55 -10.58 1.00
C ILE A 287 -8.56 -11.68 1.42
N GLY A 288 -7.45 -11.30 2.07
CA GLY A 288 -6.46 -12.27 2.53
C GLY A 288 -7.04 -13.27 3.54
N ARG A 289 -7.85 -12.81 4.49
CA ARG A 289 -8.51 -13.65 5.50
C ARG A 289 -9.58 -14.56 4.89
N GLU A 290 -10.42 -14.04 4.01
CA GLU A 290 -11.47 -14.81 3.33
C GLU A 290 -10.87 -15.92 2.46
N LEU A 291 -9.85 -15.61 1.65
CA LEU A 291 -9.16 -16.63 0.84
C LEU A 291 -8.47 -17.70 1.69
N LYS A 292 -7.84 -17.32 2.82
CA LYS A 292 -7.25 -18.29 3.74
C LYS A 292 -8.29 -19.19 4.40
N LYS A 293 -9.49 -18.66 4.67
CA LYS A 293 -10.62 -19.41 5.21
C LYS A 293 -11.23 -20.36 4.17
N ASP A 294 -11.40 -19.90 2.93
CA ASP A 294 -11.97 -20.68 1.84
C ASP A 294 -11.02 -21.79 1.35
N PHE A 295 -9.70 -21.55 1.44
CA PHE A 295 -8.67 -22.52 1.08
C PHE A 295 -7.71 -22.78 2.25
N PRO A 296 -8.16 -23.51 3.29
CA PRO A 296 -7.30 -23.86 4.42
C PRO A 296 -6.06 -24.63 3.93
N GLY A 297 -4.88 -24.18 4.35
CA GLY A 297 -3.61 -24.81 3.96
C GLY A 297 -3.03 -24.35 2.61
N LEU A 298 -3.73 -23.48 1.86
CA LEU A 298 -3.19 -22.94 0.61
C LEU A 298 -1.88 -22.18 0.86
N VAL A 299 -1.81 -21.40 1.94
CA VAL A 299 -0.59 -20.73 2.39
C VAL A 299 -0.35 -21.07 3.87
N PRO A 300 0.69 -21.88 4.18
CA PRO A 300 1.13 -22.12 5.55
C PRO A 300 1.47 -20.82 6.27
N LYS A 301 1.34 -20.80 7.61
CA LYS A 301 1.65 -19.60 8.40
C LYS A 301 3.12 -19.20 8.27
N GLU A 302 4.00 -20.19 8.17
CA GLU A 302 5.45 -20.02 8.01
C GLU A 302 5.77 -19.24 6.73
N THR A 303 5.04 -19.49 5.64
CA THR A 303 5.22 -18.77 4.37
C THR A 303 4.83 -17.29 4.48
N VAL A 304 3.79 -16.98 5.28
CA VAL A 304 3.42 -15.58 5.59
C VAL A 304 4.54 -14.93 6.40
N TYR A 305 5.07 -15.63 7.41
CA TYR A 305 6.18 -15.12 8.23
C TYR A 305 7.44 -14.89 7.39
N GLN A 306 7.77 -15.79 6.46
CA GLN A 306 8.87 -15.62 5.52
C GLN A 306 8.70 -14.34 4.69
N LEU A 307 7.52 -14.12 4.11
CA LEU A 307 7.27 -12.91 3.32
C LEU A 307 7.46 -11.64 4.17
N ILE A 308 6.85 -11.58 5.35
CA ILE A 308 6.95 -10.42 6.26
C ILE A 308 8.41 -10.18 6.65
N TYR A 309 9.11 -11.24 7.05
CA TYR A 309 10.48 -11.18 7.51
C TYR A 309 11.42 -10.65 6.41
N TYR A 310 11.41 -11.28 5.24
CA TYR A 310 12.30 -10.92 4.15
C TYR A 310 11.88 -9.63 3.45
N SER A 311 10.62 -9.20 3.53
CA SER A 311 10.20 -7.89 2.98
C SER A 311 10.44 -6.74 3.96
N ALA A 312 10.69 -6.99 5.24
CA ALA A 312 10.90 -5.94 6.24
C ALA A 312 11.97 -4.92 5.83
N LYS A 313 11.64 -3.62 5.90
CA LYS A 313 12.57 -2.53 5.54
C LYS A 313 13.83 -2.53 6.43
N GLY A 314 13.69 -2.87 7.71
CA GLY A 314 14.81 -2.98 8.64
C GLY A 314 15.74 -4.18 8.39
N ASN A 315 15.31 -5.19 7.63
CA ASN A 315 16.08 -6.41 7.43
C ASN A 315 17.21 -6.20 6.40
N SER A 316 18.39 -5.75 6.85
CA SER A 316 19.52 -5.22 6.05
C SER A 316 19.47 -3.73 5.69
N GLY A 317 18.83 -2.92 6.56
CA GLY A 317 19.02 -1.45 6.60
C GLY A 317 18.64 -0.69 5.33
N TYR A 318 17.61 -1.13 4.60
CA TYR A 318 17.18 -0.51 3.33
C TYR A 318 15.70 -0.15 3.33
N VAL A 319 15.43 1.15 3.24
CA VAL A 319 14.07 1.66 3.31
C VAL A 319 13.60 2.04 1.91
N VAL A 320 12.98 1.09 1.22
CA VAL A 320 12.33 1.34 -0.07
C VAL A 320 10.93 0.74 -0.05
N SER A 321 9.96 1.55 -0.46
CA SER A 321 8.59 1.13 -0.77
C SER A 321 8.01 2.17 -1.72
N SER A 322 7.31 1.68 -2.72
CA SER A 322 6.66 2.44 -3.78
C SER A 322 5.16 2.44 -3.53
N SER A 323 4.52 3.59 -3.68
CA SER A 323 3.06 3.62 -3.74
C SER A 323 2.54 2.93 -4.99
N HIS A 324 1.26 2.51 -5.00
CA HIS A 324 0.62 1.95 -6.20
C HIS A 324 0.82 2.78 -7.46
N LYS A 325 0.68 4.11 -7.36
CA LYS A 325 1.01 5.04 -8.45
C LYS A 325 2.43 4.79 -8.99
N ARG A 326 3.42 4.75 -8.11
CA ARG A 326 4.84 4.61 -8.48
C ARG A 326 5.13 3.23 -9.09
N LEU A 327 4.42 2.20 -8.63
CA LEU A 327 4.52 0.83 -9.12
C LEU A 327 4.07 0.71 -10.59
N ILE A 328 3.03 1.46 -10.97
CA ILE A 328 2.50 1.49 -12.34
C ILE A 328 3.03 2.65 -13.21
N GLU A 329 3.91 3.50 -12.68
CA GLU A 329 4.51 4.64 -13.39
C GLU A 329 5.61 4.18 -14.36
N PHE A 330 5.55 4.66 -15.61
CA PHE A 330 6.65 4.54 -16.56
C PHE A 330 7.78 5.50 -16.19
N GLN A 331 9.00 4.99 -16.07
CA GLN A 331 10.17 5.84 -15.82
C GLN A 331 10.82 6.24 -17.14
N GLU A 332 10.63 7.51 -17.55
CA GLU A 332 11.09 8.06 -18.84
C GLU A 332 12.57 7.77 -19.14
N MET A 333 13.42 7.86 -18.12
CA MET A 333 14.87 7.70 -18.27
C MET A 333 15.33 6.24 -18.20
N ALA A 334 14.48 5.30 -17.75
CA ALA A 334 14.86 3.92 -17.55
C ALA A 334 14.94 3.15 -18.88
N ARG A 335 15.93 2.25 -19.01
CA ARG A 335 16.03 1.31 -20.13
C ARG A 335 15.91 -0.14 -19.63
N PRO A 336 14.98 -0.95 -20.18
CA PRO A 336 13.88 -0.56 -21.06
C PRO A 336 12.86 0.34 -20.32
N ARG A 337 12.08 1.10 -21.09
CA ARG A 337 11.03 1.97 -20.55
C ARG A 337 9.79 1.15 -20.21
N LEU A 338 9.82 0.58 -19.01
CA LEU A 338 8.74 -0.21 -18.43
C LEU A 338 8.23 0.44 -17.14
N PRO A 339 6.98 0.16 -16.73
CA PRO A 339 6.52 0.43 -15.38
C PRO A 339 7.39 -0.25 -14.33
N THR A 340 7.42 0.32 -13.12
CA THR A 340 8.24 -0.17 -12.01
C THR A 340 8.00 -1.66 -11.72
N LEU A 341 6.74 -2.10 -11.67
CA LEU A 341 6.37 -3.52 -11.48
C LEU A 341 6.94 -4.46 -12.55
N GLN A 342 6.92 -4.08 -13.83
CA GLN A 342 7.47 -4.92 -14.88
C GLN A 342 8.99 -5.08 -14.75
N GLN A 343 9.68 -4.10 -14.14
CA GLN A 343 11.10 -4.25 -13.82
C GLN A 343 11.32 -5.22 -12.65
N HIS A 344 10.46 -5.18 -11.63
CA HIS A 344 10.48 -6.17 -10.55
C HIS A 344 10.22 -7.58 -11.06
N LEU A 345 9.22 -7.74 -11.94
CA LEU A 345 8.91 -9.02 -12.57
C LEU A 345 10.09 -9.52 -13.41
N ARG A 346 10.72 -8.67 -14.23
CA ARG A 346 11.95 -9.05 -14.98
C ARG A 346 13.08 -9.47 -14.06
N PHE A 347 13.29 -8.75 -12.95
CA PHE A 347 14.30 -9.13 -11.99
C PHE A 347 14.02 -10.51 -11.39
N MET A 348 12.78 -10.78 -10.97
CA MET A 348 12.37 -12.07 -10.42
C MET A 348 12.52 -13.20 -11.45
N GLU A 349 12.05 -13.00 -12.68
CA GLU A 349 12.06 -14.03 -13.72
C GLU A 349 13.46 -14.30 -14.29
N GLU A 350 14.24 -13.25 -14.53
CA GLU A 350 15.50 -13.32 -15.29
C GLU A 350 16.75 -13.13 -14.42
N GLY A 351 16.60 -12.71 -13.16
CA GLY A 351 17.70 -12.28 -12.29
C GLY A 351 18.33 -10.95 -12.71
N LYS A 352 17.79 -10.29 -13.74
CA LYS A 352 18.32 -9.07 -14.35
C LYS A 352 17.59 -7.85 -13.80
N GLY A 353 18.32 -7.07 -12.98
CA GLY A 353 17.84 -5.75 -12.57
C GLY A 353 17.83 -4.77 -13.76
N PRO A 354 17.02 -3.71 -13.69
CA PRO A 354 17.14 -2.56 -14.59
C PRO A 354 18.51 -1.89 -14.42
N ASP A 355 18.87 -1.06 -15.40
CA ASP A 355 20.13 -0.33 -15.35
C ASP A 355 20.17 0.70 -14.18
N GLY A 356 21.33 1.34 -14.00
CA GLY A 356 21.52 2.33 -12.93
C GLY A 356 20.66 3.60 -13.06
N SER A 357 19.94 3.79 -14.16
CA SER A 357 19.08 4.97 -14.37
C SER A 357 17.69 4.79 -13.76
N PHE A 358 17.28 3.55 -13.49
CA PHE A 358 16.01 3.23 -12.85
C PHE A 358 16.02 3.55 -11.36
N LYS A 359 14.94 4.14 -10.86
CA LYS A 359 14.83 4.59 -9.47
C LYS A 359 13.63 3.98 -8.75
N VAL A 360 13.82 3.43 -7.56
CA VAL A 360 12.80 2.70 -6.80
C VAL A 360 12.34 3.50 -5.57
N GLY A 361 11.08 3.31 -5.19
CA GLY A 361 10.49 3.90 -4.01
C GLY A 361 10.19 5.39 -4.12
N PHE A 362 9.57 5.90 -3.05
CA PHE A 362 9.27 7.33 -2.89
C PHE A 362 10.52 8.22 -3.02
N GLU A 363 11.62 7.85 -2.36
CA GLU A 363 12.88 8.60 -2.35
C GLU A 363 13.67 8.52 -3.67
N ARG A 364 13.17 7.75 -4.65
CA ARG A 364 13.81 7.55 -5.96
C ARG A 364 15.27 7.08 -5.82
N GLN A 365 15.49 6.08 -4.99
CA GLN A 365 16.81 5.51 -4.77
C GLN A 365 17.30 4.72 -6.00
N PRO A 366 18.62 4.61 -6.26
CA PRO A 366 19.14 3.84 -7.39
C PRO A 366 18.70 2.37 -7.33
N GLY A 367 18.12 1.87 -8.43
CA GLY A 367 17.62 0.50 -8.51
C GLY A 367 18.69 -0.55 -8.24
N SER A 368 19.94 -0.32 -8.66
CA SER A 368 21.07 -1.22 -8.40
C SER A 368 21.25 -1.55 -6.91
N ASN A 369 21.00 -0.58 -6.03
CA ASN A 369 21.12 -0.77 -4.59
C ASN A 369 19.93 -1.58 -4.04
N PHE A 370 18.72 -1.30 -4.53
CA PHE A 370 17.53 -2.07 -4.17
C PHE A 370 17.69 -3.55 -4.58
N TYR A 371 17.92 -3.82 -5.86
CA TYR A 371 17.96 -5.19 -6.38
C TYR A 371 19.12 -6.02 -5.84
N SER A 372 20.26 -5.41 -5.51
CA SER A 372 21.37 -6.14 -4.86
C SER A 372 21.00 -6.61 -3.45
N ARG A 373 20.27 -5.79 -2.68
CA ARG A 373 19.78 -6.18 -1.36
C ARG A 373 18.64 -7.20 -1.43
N VAL A 374 17.70 -7.03 -2.37
CA VAL A 374 16.66 -8.04 -2.61
C VAL A 374 17.29 -9.38 -2.99
N ARG A 375 18.31 -9.39 -3.87
CA ARG A 375 19.03 -10.62 -4.24
C ARG A 375 19.60 -11.33 -3.02
N ARG A 376 20.25 -10.60 -2.12
CA ARG A 376 20.82 -11.16 -0.88
C ARG A 376 19.75 -11.82 0.00
N ARG A 377 18.57 -11.18 0.12
CA ARG A 377 17.43 -11.73 0.87
C ARG A 377 16.86 -12.98 0.20
N VAL A 378 16.72 -12.96 -1.13
CA VAL A 378 16.29 -14.12 -1.92
C VAL A 378 17.25 -15.29 -1.78
N GLU A 379 18.56 -15.05 -1.84
CA GLU A 379 19.59 -16.08 -1.64
C GLU A 379 19.51 -16.70 -0.23
N HIS A 380 19.21 -15.90 0.79
CA HIS A 380 19.01 -16.39 2.16
C HIS A 380 17.74 -17.24 2.26
N LEU A 381 16.61 -16.74 1.74
CA LEU A 381 15.34 -17.48 1.67
C LEU A 381 15.50 -18.82 0.94
N GLN A 382 16.18 -18.84 -0.20
CA GLN A 382 16.38 -20.06 -0.99
C GLN A 382 17.26 -21.09 -0.27
N LYS A 383 18.15 -20.67 0.62
CA LYS A 383 18.90 -21.60 1.48
C LYS A 383 17.99 -22.22 2.53
N GLU A 384 17.12 -21.42 3.15
CA GLU A 384 16.14 -21.87 4.13
C GLU A 384 15.15 -22.88 3.51
N LEU A 385 14.66 -22.64 2.29
CA LEU A 385 13.72 -23.54 1.61
C LEU A 385 14.33 -24.87 1.12
N LYS A 386 15.66 -25.01 1.15
CA LYS A 386 16.38 -26.24 0.77
C LYS A 386 16.72 -27.13 1.97
N VAL A 387 16.53 -26.62 3.18
CA VAL A 387 16.60 -27.35 4.45
C VAL A 387 15.22 -27.91 4.73
#